data_AF-A0A958HIV5-F1
#
_entry.id   AF-A0A958HIV5-F1
#
_cell.length_a   1.000
_cell.length_b   1.000
_cell.length_c   1.000
_cell.angle_alpha   90.00
_cell.angle_beta   90.00
_cell.angle_gamma   90.00
#
_symmetry.space_group_name_H-M   'P 1'
#
loop_
_entity.id
_entity.type
_entity.pdbx_description
1 polymer ?
#
loop_
_entity_poly.entity_id
_entity_poly.type
_entity_poly.pdbx_seq_one_letter_code
_entity_poly.pdbx_strand_id
1 'polypeptide(L)' 'MSRVAETQVLEGEWECMDCGYIEEGSSNRRPRACPECNSSGEAFEFFEFEEVDDLDDDLYDDEDDSWDNGDDDDDDNWDD' A
#
# COMPACT_ATOMS: atom_id res chain seq x y z
N MET A 1 -36.40 -13.54 4.22
CA MET A 1 -35.29 -13.75 5.17
C MET A 1 -34.19 -12.80 4.73
N SER A 2 -34.10 -11.65 5.38
CA SER A 2 -33.15 -10.58 5.02
C SER A 2 -31.74 -11.10 5.24
N ARG A 3 -30.91 -11.05 4.19
CA ARG A 3 -29.46 -11.27 4.32
C ARG A 3 -28.95 -10.16 5.23
N VAL A 4 -28.47 -10.53 6.40
CA VAL A 4 -27.64 -9.65 7.21
C VAL A 4 -26.51 -9.18 6.30
N ALA A 5 -26.34 -7.87 6.18
CA ALA A 5 -25.23 -7.30 5.43
C ALA A 5 -23.95 -7.88 6.04
N GLU A 6 -23.26 -8.72 5.29
CA GLU A 6 -21.96 -9.25 5.69
C GLU A 6 -21.01 -8.05 5.78
N THR A 7 -20.74 -7.62 7.01
CA THR A 7 -19.88 -6.46 7.27
C THR A 7 -18.46 -6.92 7.02
N GLN A 8 -17.82 -6.46 5.96
CA GLN A 8 -16.42 -6.77 5.73
C GLN A 8 -15.61 -6.15 6.87
N VAL A 9 -14.93 -7.00 7.63
CA VAL A 9 -14.07 -6.61 8.74
C VAL A 9 -12.70 -6.33 8.13
N LEU A 10 -12.29 -5.07 8.19
CA LEU A 10 -11.04 -4.59 7.60
C LEU A 10 -10.00 -4.52 8.71
N GLU A 11 -8.76 -4.91 8.43
CA GLU A 11 -7.62 -4.78 9.34
C GLU A 11 -6.95 -3.42 9.14
N GLY A 12 -6.52 -2.80 10.24
CA GLY A 12 -6.05 -1.42 10.22
C GLY A 12 -5.60 -0.93 11.58
N GLU A 13 -5.53 0.39 11.72
CA GLU A 13 -5.17 1.08 12.94
C GLU A 13 -6.22 2.13 13.31
N TRP A 14 -6.36 2.39 14.61
CA TRP A 14 -7.24 3.41 15.18
C TRP A 14 -6.39 4.53 15.75
N GLU A 15 -6.47 5.73 15.16
CA GLU A 15 -5.79 6.93 15.63
C GLU A 15 -6.76 7.84 16.41
N CYS A 16 -6.35 8.29 17.59
CA CYS A 16 -7.11 9.24 18.39
C CYS A 16 -6.85 10.68 17.90
N MET A 17 -7.87 11.32 17.31
CA MET A 17 -7.80 12.68 16.75
C MET A 17 -7.62 13.79 17.80
N ASP A 18 -7.71 13.44 19.09
CA ASP A 18 -7.58 14.39 20.21
C ASP A 18 -6.15 14.44 20.78
N CYS A 19 -5.41 13.33 20.72
CA CYS A 19 -4.06 13.22 21.31
C CYS A 19 -2.99 12.58 20.42
N GLY A 20 -3.37 11.90 19.33
CA GLY A 20 -2.46 11.18 18.44
C GLY A 20 -2.07 9.77 18.90
N TYR A 21 -2.80 9.16 19.84
CA TYR A 21 -2.59 7.76 20.22
C TYR A 21 -3.06 6.81 19.11
N ILE A 22 -2.24 5.82 18.75
CA ILE A 22 -2.52 4.86 17.68
C ILE A 22 -2.57 3.44 18.27
N GLU A 23 -3.61 2.67 17.96
CA GLU A 23 -3.68 1.23 18.27
C GLU A 23 -4.07 0.37 17.06
N GLU A 24 -3.40 -0.76 16.88
CA GLU A 24 -3.72 -1.73 15.82
C GLU A 24 -5.02 -2.48 16.13
N GLY A 25 -5.86 -2.70 15.12
CA GLY A 25 -7.14 -3.37 15.29
C GLY A 25 -7.91 -3.60 14.01
N SER A 26 -9.22 -3.84 14.13
CA SER A 26 -10.10 -3.99 12.98
C SER A 26 -11.24 -3.00 13.02
N SER A 27 -11.85 -2.74 11.86
CA SER A 27 -12.93 -1.75 11.70
C SER A 27 -14.14 -2.00 12.60
N ASN A 28 -14.36 -3.25 13.04
CA ASN A 28 -15.43 -3.62 13.98
C ASN A 28 -15.03 -3.51 15.46
N ARG A 29 -13.74 -3.37 15.75
CA ARG A 29 -13.20 -3.36 17.13
C ARG A 29 -12.84 -1.96 17.59
N ARG A 30 -13.73 -0.98 17.37
CA ARG A 30 -13.49 0.40 17.80
C ARG A 30 -13.28 0.50 19.31
N PRO A 31 -12.22 1.19 19.77
CA PRO A 31 -11.99 1.45 21.19
C PRO A 31 -13.14 2.25 21.81
N ARG A 32 -13.41 2.03 23.10
CA ARG A 32 -14.46 2.78 23.83
C ARG A 32 -13.97 4.11 24.40
N ALA A 33 -12.69 4.19 24.75
CA ALA A 33 -12.04 5.35 25.28
C ALA A 33 -10.53 5.26 25.01
N CYS A 34 -9.89 6.41 24.79
CA CYS A 34 -8.44 6.48 24.60
C CYS A 34 -7.71 6.22 25.92
N PRO A 35 -6.72 5.31 25.97
CA PRO A 35 -5.96 5.05 27.20
C PRO A 35 -5.03 6.21 27.60
N GLU A 36 -4.61 7.06 26.64
CA GLU A 36 -3.66 8.14 26.89
C GLU A 36 -4.35 9.43 27.36
N CYS A 37 -5.40 9.88 26.67
CA CYS A 37 -6.09 11.14 26.99
C CYS A 37 -7.49 10.95 27.58
N ASN A 38 -8.00 9.72 27.62
CA ASN A 38 -9.33 9.40 28.15
C ASN A 38 -10.52 9.96 27.35
N SER A 39 -10.29 10.41 26.11
CA SER A 39 -11.34 10.85 25.17
C SER A 39 -12.22 9.69 24.71
N SER A 40 -13.47 10.00 24.33
CA SER A 40 -14.45 9.00 23.90
C SER A 40 -13.99 8.24 22.64
N GLY A 41 -14.46 7.00 22.50
CA GLY A 41 -14.21 6.16 21.31
C GLY A 41 -14.66 6.76 19.97
N GLU A 42 -15.45 7.84 19.99
CA GLU A 42 -15.87 8.60 18.82
C GLU A 42 -14.77 9.53 18.28
N ALA A 43 -13.76 9.84 19.09
CA ALA A 43 -12.60 10.63 18.68
C ALA A 43 -11.55 9.79 17.91
N PHE A 44 -11.79 8.49 17.75
CA PHE A 44 -10.91 7.60 16.98
C PHE A 44 -11.33 7.53 15.52
N GLU A 45 -10.36 7.68 14.63
CA GLU A 45 -10.48 7.49 13.18
C GLU A 45 -9.78 6.18 12.78
N PHE A 46 -10.39 5.41 11.87
CA PHE A 46 -9.86 4.12 11.41
C PHE A 46 -9.10 4.31 10.11
N PHE A 47 -7.89 3.79 10.06
CA PHE A 47 -7.05 3.75 8.88
C PHE A 47 -6.87 2.28 8.49
N GLU A 48 -7.36 1.92 7.32
CA GLU A 48 -7.17 0.59 6.76
C GLU A 48 -5.70 0.41 6.36
N PHE A 49 -5.15 -0.76 6.65
CA PHE A 49 -3.91 -1.15 5.99
C PHE A 49 -4.24 -1.47 4.54
N GLU A 50 -3.71 -0.71 3.58
CA GLU A 50 -3.75 -1.12 2.19
C GLU A 50 -2.96 -2.43 2.08
N GLU A 51 -3.68 -3.56 2.06
CA GLU A 51 -3.09 -4.82 1.65
C GLU A 51 -2.62 -4.61 0.21
N VAL A 52 -1.31 -4.55 0.02
CA VAL A 52 -0.65 -4.67 -1.30
C VAL A 52 -0.82 -6.11 -1.80
N ASP A 53 -2.05 -6.60 -1.88
CA ASP A 53 -2.38 -7.97 -2.29
C ASP A 53 -2.32 -8.15 -3.82
N ASP A 54 -2.01 -7.08 -4.55
CA ASP A 54 -1.80 -7.07 -6.00
C ASP A 54 -0.49 -6.33 -6.37
N LEU A 55 0.64 -6.66 -5.72
CA LEU A 55 1.94 -6.45 -6.39
C LEU A 55 1.94 -7.32 -7.65
N ASP A 56 1.47 -6.70 -8.73
CA ASP A 56 1.66 -7.04 -10.14
C ASP A 56 3.07 -7.63 -10.33
N ASP A 57 3.16 -8.96 -10.30
CA ASP A 57 4.35 -9.74 -10.67
C ASP A 57 4.64 -9.62 -12.18
N ASP A 58 3.86 -8.80 -12.90
CA ASP A 58 3.84 -8.65 -14.35
C ASP A 58 4.56 -7.36 -14.84
N LEU A 59 4.90 -6.42 -13.96
CA LEU A 59 5.56 -5.14 -14.33
C LEU A 59 7.09 -5.23 -14.44
N TYR A 60 7.60 -6.45 -14.57
CA TYR A 60 8.93 -6.73 -15.10
C TYR A 60 8.83 -7.78 -16.23
N ASP A 61 7.87 -7.64 -17.17
CA ASP A 61 8.14 -8.07 -18.54
C ASP A 61 9.11 -7.05 -19.14
N ASP A 62 10.39 -7.35 -18.93
CA ASP A 62 11.53 -6.95 -19.72
C ASP A 62 11.09 -6.40 -21.10
N GLU A 63 10.90 -5.09 -21.21
CA GLU A 63 11.14 -4.39 -22.47
C GLU A 63 12.64 -4.60 -22.73
N ASP A 64 12.97 -5.77 -23.30
CA ASP A 64 14.25 -6.10 -23.91
C ASP A 64 14.48 -5.00 -24.95
N ASP A 65 15.24 -4.01 -24.49
CA ASP A 65 15.80 -2.89 -25.19
C ASP A 65 16.54 -3.38 -26.44
N SER A 66 15.78 -3.69 -27.49
CA SER A 66 16.31 -3.84 -28.84
C SER A 66 16.59 -2.44 -29.44
N TRP A 67 17.49 -1.71 -28.79
CA TRP A 67 18.12 -0.50 -29.29
C TRP A 67 19.64 -0.65 -29.26
N ASP A 68 20.15 -1.74 -29.84
CA ASP A 68 21.53 -1.79 -30.33
C ASP A 68 21.52 -1.49 -31.83
N ASN A 69 21.38 -0.21 -32.14
CA ASN A 69 21.81 0.35 -33.41
C ASN A 69 22.97 1.29 -33.12
N GLY A 70 24.19 0.82 -33.36
CA GLY A 70 25.33 1.68 -33.66
C GLY A 70 26.58 1.39 -32.83
N ASP A 71 27.45 0.54 -33.36
CA ASP A 71 28.86 0.90 -33.43
C ASP A 71 29.34 0.65 -34.86
N ASP A 72 29.69 1.75 -35.53
CA ASP A 72 30.36 1.81 -36.81
C ASP A 72 31.69 1.03 -36.72
N ASP A 73 31.77 -0.16 -37.31
CA ASP A 73 33.07 -0.73 -37.71
C ASP A 73 33.61 0.13 -38.86
N ASP A 74 34.39 1.14 -38.49
CA ASP A 74 35.36 1.86 -39.30
C ASP A 74 36.30 0.80 -39.94
N ASP A 75 36.00 0.38 -41.17
CA ASP A 75 36.83 -0.54 -41.94
C ASP A 75 38.16 0.17 -42.27
N ASP A 76 39.15 -0.12 -41.41
CA ASP A 76 40.57 0.09 -41.60
C ASP A 76 41.00 -0.27 -43.04
N ASN A 77 41.20 0.75 -43.89
CA ASN A 77 42.06 0.64 -45.06
C ASN A 77 43.22 1.63 -44.97
N TRP A 78 44.09 1.39 -44.00
CA TRP A 78 45.49 1.82 -44.03
C TRP A 78 46.32 0.70 -44.67
N ASP A 79 46.61 0.82 -45.97
CA ASP A 79 47.81 0.19 -46.56
C ASP A 79 48.35 1.12 -47.68
N ASP A 80 49.48 1.75 -47.32
CA ASP A 80 50.63 2.29 -48.09
C ASP A 80 50.46 2.70 -49.57
#